data_AF-A0A7C7PXY1-F1
#
_entry.id   AF-A0A7C7PXY1-F1
#
_cell.length_a   1.000
_cell.length_b   1.000
_cell.length_c   1.000
_cell.angle_alpha   90.00
_cell.angle_beta   90.00
_cell.angle_gamma   90.00
#
_symmetry.space_group_name_H-M   'P 1'
#
loop_
_entity.id
_entity.type
_entity.pdbx_description
1 polymer ?
#
loop_
_entity_poly.entity_id
_entity_poly.type
_entity_poly.pdbx_seq_one_letter_code
_entity_poly.pdbx_strand_id
1 'polypeptide(L)'
;MQGQAGKKNNSQDTYYTTGAGAGDKSLKITPKNLFRHELLGLSVEAHYLNHVFWGKVVAETRNMVTILTDDNKIKHLPKQLTNFIFKLPDGREAKLSGLQIVGRPYERIKMKRLKRPW
;
A
#
# COMPACT_ATOMS: atom_id res chain seq x y z
N MET A 1 9.81 11.30 -56.71
CA MET A 1 10.94 10.44 -56.28
C MET A 1 11.38 10.88 -54.90
N GLN A 2 11.46 9.92 -53.96
CA GLN A 2 12.34 9.85 -52.77
C GLN A 2 12.21 10.96 -51.71
N GLY A 3 12.19 10.71 -50.39
CA GLY A 3 12.39 9.49 -49.62
C GLY A 3 12.02 9.72 -48.14
N GLN A 4 11.82 8.63 -47.42
CA GLN A 4 11.54 8.59 -45.98
C GLN A 4 12.81 8.91 -45.17
N ALA A 5 12.65 9.58 -44.03
CA ALA A 5 13.63 9.52 -42.93
C ALA A 5 12.89 9.52 -41.59
N GLY A 6 12.74 8.34 -41.01
CA GLY A 6 12.16 8.12 -39.69
C GLY A 6 13.06 8.70 -38.59
N LYS A 7 12.50 9.57 -37.76
CA LYS A 7 13.08 9.92 -36.47
C LYS A 7 12.68 8.84 -35.47
N LYS A 8 13.67 8.12 -34.95
CA LYS A 8 13.52 7.13 -33.87
C LYS A 8 13.10 7.87 -32.60
N ASN A 9 11.85 7.72 -32.20
CA ASN A 9 11.40 8.22 -30.91
C ASN A 9 11.89 7.26 -29.83
N ASN A 10 12.71 7.79 -28.93
CA ASN A 10 13.29 7.09 -27.79
C ASN A 10 12.16 6.72 -26.80
N SER A 11 11.91 5.43 -26.61
CA SER A 11 10.81 4.86 -25.81
C SER A 11 11.07 4.90 -24.30
N GLN A 12 11.15 6.09 -23.69
CA GLN A 12 11.37 6.19 -22.23
C GLN A 12 10.46 7.19 -21.48
N ASP A 13 9.57 7.96 -22.11
CA ASP A 13 8.81 9.03 -21.41
C ASP A 13 7.28 8.85 -21.41
N THR A 14 6.76 7.67 -21.05
CA THR A 14 5.31 7.46 -20.87
C THR A 14 4.97 6.85 -19.52
N TYR A 15 5.06 7.63 -18.44
CA TYR A 15 4.49 7.22 -17.14
C TYR A 15 3.50 8.20 -16.53
N TYR A 16 3.34 9.42 -17.05
CA TYR A 16 2.28 10.34 -16.63
C TYR A 16 1.84 11.22 -17.81
N THR A 17 0.79 10.81 -18.53
CA THR A 17 -0.28 11.67 -19.08
C THR A 17 -1.17 10.85 -20.01
N THR A 18 -2.46 10.74 -19.70
CA THR A 18 -3.50 10.57 -20.72
C THR A 18 -4.72 11.37 -20.28
N GLY A 19 -5.11 12.32 -21.14
CA GLY A 19 -6.47 12.82 -21.38
C GLY A 19 -7.37 13.15 -20.18
N ALA A 20 -7.72 14.44 -20.09
CA ALA A 20 -8.99 14.97 -19.58
C ALA A 20 -9.80 14.08 -18.60
N GLY A 21 -9.71 14.37 -17.30
CA GLY A 21 -10.74 13.97 -16.32
C GLY A 21 -10.37 12.92 -15.26
N ALA A 22 -9.10 12.50 -15.13
CA ALA A 22 -8.69 11.56 -14.09
C ALA A 22 -7.38 11.97 -13.39
N GLY A 23 -7.42 13.07 -12.63
CA GLY A 23 -6.31 13.48 -11.77
C GLY A 23 -5.99 12.42 -10.69
N ASP A 24 -4.71 12.07 -10.60
CA ASP A 24 -4.01 11.48 -9.46
C ASP A 24 -4.74 10.40 -8.62
N LYS A 25 -5.02 9.23 -9.22
CA LYS A 25 -5.52 8.06 -8.48
C LYS A 25 -4.41 7.14 -7.95
N SER A 26 -3.16 7.34 -8.35
CA SER A 26 -2.05 6.43 -8.03
C SER A 26 -1.08 6.96 -6.96
N LEU A 27 -0.98 8.28 -6.73
CA LEU A 27 -0.14 8.83 -5.65
C LEU A 27 -0.95 8.92 -4.35
N LYS A 28 -2.24 9.25 -4.43
CA LYS A 28 -3.12 9.34 -3.27
C LYS A 28 -3.45 7.97 -2.70
N ILE A 29 -3.16 7.77 -1.41
CA ILE A 29 -3.59 6.59 -0.66
C ILE A 29 -5.13 6.59 -0.48
N THR A 30 -5.75 5.44 -0.73
CA THR A 30 -7.20 5.21 -0.65
C THR A 30 -7.47 3.80 -0.12
N PRO A 31 -8.67 3.52 0.41
CA PRO A 31 -9.00 2.16 0.85
C PRO A 31 -8.90 1.11 -0.26
N LYS A 32 -9.04 1.50 -1.53
CA LYS A 32 -8.96 0.59 -2.67
C LYS A 32 -7.52 0.24 -3.05
N ASN A 33 -6.57 1.14 -2.86
CA ASN A 33 -5.17 0.95 -3.26
C ASN A 33 -4.21 0.71 -2.08
N LEU A 34 -4.67 0.86 -0.83
CA LEU A 34 -3.84 0.72 0.38
C LEU A 34 -2.90 -0.49 0.38
N PHE A 35 -3.37 -1.65 -0.10
CA PHE A 35 -2.58 -2.88 -0.14
C PHE A 35 -1.27 -2.79 -0.98
N ARG A 36 -1.15 -1.81 -1.87
CA ARG A 36 0.05 -1.54 -2.68
C ARG A 36 0.75 -0.22 -2.34
N HIS A 37 0.25 0.51 -1.35
CA HIS A 37 0.85 1.77 -0.89
C HIS A 37 1.77 1.54 0.33
N GLU A 38 2.52 2.59 0.63
CA GLU A 38 3.32 2.69 1.85
C GLU A 38 2.42 2.66 3.08
N LEU A 39 2.80 1.82 4.05
CA LEU A 39 2.07 1.66 5.32
C LEU A 39 2.78 2.38 6.48
N LEU A 40 4.07 2.67 6.32
CA LEU A 40 4.86 3.35 7.34
C LEU A 40 4.25 4.70 7.72
N GLY A 41 4.17 4.95 9.01
CA GLY A 41 3.65 6.18 9.58
C GLY A 41 2.13 6.27 9.67
N LEU A 42 1.38 5.30 9.13
CA LEU A 42 -0.06 5.27 9.34
C LEU A 42 -0.40 4.84 10.77
N SER A 43 -1.39 5.51 11.37
CA SER A 43 -2.04 5.03 12.59
C SER A 43 -2.85 3.78 12.27
N VAL A 44 -2.79 2.79 13.15
CA VAL A 44 -3.35 1.47 12.91
C VAL A 44 -3.92 0.87 14.20
N GLU A 45 -5.06 0.25 14.05
CA GLU A 45 -5.61 -0.73 14.98
C GLU A 45 -5.35 -2.13 14.40
N ALA A 46 -4.66 -2.99 15.14
CA ALA A 46 -4.26 -4.32 14.69
C ALA A 46 -4.86 -5.41 15.57
N HIS A 47 -5.59 -6.33 14.95
CA HIS A 47 -6.25 -7.47 15.59
C HIS A 47 -5.41 -8.72 15.38
N TYR A 48 -4.83 -9.25 16.45
CA TYR A 48 -3.96 -10.43 16.43
C TYR A 48 -4.17 -11.29 17.69
N LEU A 49 -4.46 -12.58 17.51
CA LEU A 49 -4.67 -13.56 18.60
C LEU A 49 -5.59 -13.06 19.73
N ASN A 50 -6.77 -12.53 19.39
CA ASN A 50 -7.74 -11.96 20.34
C ASN A 50 -7.26 -10.73 21.13
N HIS A 51 -6.13 -10.14 20.74
CA HIS A 51 -5.66 -8.86 21.25
C HIS A 51 -5.80 -7.78 20.18
N VAL A 52 -6.07 -6.56 20.66
CA VAL A 52 -6.09 -5.36 19.83
C VAL A 52 -4.93 -4.47 20.23
N PHE A 53 -4.17 -4.02 19.24
CA PHE A 53 -3.05 -3.10 19.42
C PHE A 53 -3.32 -1.81 18.66
N TRP A 54 -3.26 -0.68 19.35
CA TRP A 54 -3.33 0.65 18.76
C TRP A 54 -1.95 1.28 18.72
N GLY A 55 -1.63 1.94 17.61
CA GLY A 55 -0.35 2.60 17.45
C GLY A 55 -0.08 3.10 16.04
N LYS A 56 1.21 3.22 15.72
CA LYS A 56 1.70 3.70 14.42
C LYS A 56 2.64 2.67 13.80
N VAL A 57 2.52 2.45 12.49
CA VAL A 57 3.48 1.59 11.77
C VAL A 57 4.84 2.26 11.71
N VAL A 58 5.88 1.57 12.17
CA VAL A 58 7.26 2.09 12.20
C VAL A 58 8.23 1.29 11.34
N ALA A 59 7.91 0.03 11.02
CA ALA A 59 8.68 -0.76 10.07
C ALA A 59 7.79 -1.79 9.38
N GLU A 60 8.22 -2.23 8.21
CA GLU A 60 7.55 -3.28 7.46
C GLU A 60 8.57 -4.18 6.77
N THR A 61 8.42 -5.48 6.93
CA THR A 61 9.23 -6.48 6.22
C THR A 61 8.35 -7.34 5.34
N ARG A 62 8.90 -8.37 4.71
CA ARG A 62 8.12 -9.25 3.84
C ARG A 62 6.88 -9.82 4.54
N ASN A 63 7.04 -10.31 5.77
CA ASN A 63 6.00 -11.05 6.49
C ASN A 63 5.51 -10.35 7.77
N MET A 64 6.18 -9.29 8.21
CA MET A 64 5.86 -8.61 9.47
C MET A 64 5.49 -7.14 9.23
N VAL A 65 4.60 -6.63 10.09
CA VAL A 65 4.40 -5.20 10.32
C VAL A 65 4.86 -4.91 11.75
N THR A 66 5.69 -3.91 11.93
CA THR A 66 6.11 -3.45 13.26
C THR A 66 5.35 -2.19 13.59
N ILE A 67 4.69 -2.17 14.75
CA ILE A 67 4.01 -1.00 15.28
C ILE A 67 4.69 -0.52 16.56
N LEU A 68 4.76 0.79 16.72
CA LEU A 68 4.95 1.44 18.01
C LEU A 68 3.57 1.69 18.59
N THR A 69 3.25 1.00 19.67
CA THR A 69 1.95 1.11 20.34
C THR A 69 1.84 2.42 21.12
N ASP A 70 0.61 2.83 21.44
CA ASP A 70 0.36 4.06 22.20
C ASP A 70 0.94 4.01 23.63
N ASP A 71 1.19 2.81 24.18
CA ASP A 71 1.91 2.59 25.43
C ASP A 71 3.45 2.54 25.26
N ASN A 72 3.96 3.05 24.15
CA ASN A 72 5.38 3.13 23.79
C ASN A 72 6.13 1.79 23.71
N LYS A 73 5.43 0.70 23.37
CA LYS A 73 6.05 -0.62 23.16
C LYS A 73 6.17 -0.95 21.67
N ILE A 74 7.20 -1.70 21.33
CA ILE A 74 7.33 -2.25 19.97
C ILE A 74 6.60 -3.59 19.90
N LYS A 75 5.75 -3.75 18.89
CA LYS A 75 5.08 -5.02 18.58
C LYS A 75 5.36 -5.42 17.14
N HIS A 76 5.79 -6.67 16.96
CA HIS A 76 5.98 -7.29 15.66
C HIS A 76 4.80 -8.19 15.36
N LEU A 77 4.01 -7.83 14.36
CA LEU A 77 2.76 -8.50 14.01
C LEU A 77 2.92 -9.27 12.69
N PRO A 78 2.66 -10.59 12.68
CA PRO A 78 2.71 -11.37 11.45
C PRO A 78 1.54 -11.01 10.55
N LYS A 79 1.83 -10.56 9.33
CA LYS A 79 0.84 -10.13 8.35
C LYS A 79 -0.24 -11.18 8.13
N GLN A 80 0.15 -12.43 7.90
CA GLN A 80 -0.79 -13.51 7.57
C GLN A 80 -1.88 -13.76 8.62
N LEU A 81 -1.62 -13.39 9.88
CA LEU A 81 -2.53 -13.66 11.00
C LEU A 81 -3.13 -12.38 11.61
N THR A 82 -2.89 -11.22 11.00
CA THR A 82 -3.28 -9.93 11.56
C THR A 82 -4.25 -9.22 10.63
N ASN A 83 -5.36 -8.73 11.18
CA ASN A 83 -6.27 -7.82 10.49
C ASN A 83 -6.01 -6.40 10.96
N PHE A 84 -5.90 -5.47 10.02
CA PHE A 84 -5.54 -4.09 10.30
C PHE A 84 -6.68 -3.14 9.92
N ILE A 85 -6.88 -2.11 10.72
CA ILE A 85 -7.71 -0.94 10.41
C ILE A 85 -6.79 0.27 10.40
N PHE A 86 -6.52 0.81 9.21
CA PHE A 86 -5.63 1.95 9.04
C PHE A 86 -6.41 3.25 8.98
N LYS A 87 -5.95 4.27 9.68
CA LYS A 87 -6.41 5.65 9.51
C LYS A 87 -5.63 6.29 8.36
N LEU A 88 -6.35 6.71 7.33
CA LEU A 88 -5.78 7.35 6.15
C LEU A 88 -5.59 8.86 6.39
N PRO A 89 -4.72 9.54 5.61
CA PRO A 89 -4.50 10.98 5.73
C PRO A 89 -5.75 11.84 5.52
N ASP A 90 -6.75 11.33 4.81
CA ASP A 90 -8.03 12.01 4.62
C ASP A 90 -9.05 11.74 5.73
N GLY A 91 -8.62 11.12 6.83
CA GLY A 91 -9.42 10.85 8.02
C GLY A 91 -10.27 9.58 7.95
N ARG A 92 -10.38 8.94 6.78
CA ARG A 92 -11.12 7.68 6.64
C ARG A 92 -10.37 6.50 7.23
N GLU A 93 -11.12 5.46 7.57
CA GLU A 93 -10.56 4.18 7.97
C GLU A 93 -10.61 3.16 6.82
N ALA A 94 -9.61 2.30 6.77
CA ALA A 94 -9.49 1.25 5.77
C ALA A 94 -9.12 -0.09 6.42
N LYS A 95 -10.02 -1.07 6.30
CA LYS A 95 -9.77 -2.45 6.71
C LYS A 95 -8.90 -3.17 5.69
N LEU A 96 -7.88 -3.86 6.18
CA LEU A 96 -6.92 -4.61 5.36
C LEU A 96 -6.53 -5.89 6.08
N SER A 97 -6.78 -7.04 5.46
CA SER A 97 -6.21 -8.29 5.95
C SER A 97 -4.73 -8.29 5.63
N GLY A 98 -3.90 -8.63 6.61
CA GLY A 98 -2.46 -8.72 6.39
C GLY A 98 -2.08 -9.80 5.37
N LEU A 99 -2.95 -10.79 5.12
CA LEU A 99 -2.79 -11.77 4.02
C LEU A 99 -2.67 -11.09 2.65
N GLN A 100 -3.34 -9.94 2.45
CA GLN A 100 -3.31 -9.17 1.20
C GLN A 100 -2.01 -8.39 0.99
N ILE A 101 -1.19 -8.24 2.02
CA ILE A 101 0.04 -7.44 2.00
C ILE A 101 1.30 -8.25 2.34
N VAL A 102 1.21 -9.59 2.30
CA VAL A 102 2.39 -10.46 2.35
C VAL A 102 3.27 -10.16 1.14
N GLY A 103 4.54 -9.80 1.40
CA GLY A 103 5.44 -9.19 0.42
C GLY A 103 6.03 -7.89 0.97
N ARG A 104 7.25 -7.57 0.55
CA ARG A 104 7.92 -6.31 0.94
C ARG A 104 7.20 -5.10 0.30
N PRO A 105 7.34 -3.87 0.84
CA PRO A 105 6.65 -2.69 0.30
C PRO A 105 6.78 -2.54 -1.23
N TYR A 106 8.00 -2.66 -1.75
CA TYR A 106 8.28 -2.54 -3.19
C TYR A 106 7.74 -3.71 -4.04
N GLU A 107 7.61 -4.91 -3.46
CA GLU A 107 7.05 -6.07 -4.15
C GLU A 107 5.55 -5.90 -4.39
N ARG A 108 4.86 -5.11 -3.54
CA ARG A 108 3.41 -4.93 -3.60
C ARG A 108 2.92 -3.93 -4.64
N ILE A 109 3.79 -3.06 -5.14
CA ILE A 109 3.42 -1.99 -6.10
C ILE A 109 2.67 -2.57 -7.32
N LYS A 110 3.07 -3.77 -7.77
CA LYS A 110 2.49 -4.48 -8.92
C LYS A 110 1.40 -5.48 -8.56
N MET A 111 1.06 -5.64 -7.29
CA MET A 111 0.05 -6.60 -6.85
C MET A 111 -1.34 -6.19 -7.31
N LYS A 112 -2.17 -7.18 -7.60
CA LYS A 112 -3.60 -7.00 -7.84
C LYS A 112 -4.36 -7.35 -6.57
N ARG A 113 -5.47 -6.65 -6.33
CA ARG A 113 -6.31 -6.90 -5.18
C ARG A 113 -6.83 -8.35 -5.24
N LEU A 114 -6.54 -9.13 -4.21
CA LEU A 114 -7.16 -10.45 -4.03
C LEU A 114 -8.67 -10.25 -3.89
N LYS A 115 -9.45 -10.96 -4.72
CA LYS A 115 -10.89 -10.68 -4.84
C LYS A 115 -11.70 -11.04 -3.58
N ARG A 116 -11.22 -11.90 -2.68
CA ARG A 116 -11.88 -12.23 -1.40
C ARG A 116 -10.83 -12.74 -0.40
N PRO A 117 -10.42 -11.95 0.60
CA PRO A 117 -9.54 -12.40 1.67
C PRO A 117 -10.31 -12.67 2.97
N TRP A 118 -11.62 -12.84 2.91
CA TRP A 118 -12.50 -13.35 3.97
C TRP A 118 -13.89 -13.58 3.35
#